data_AF-A0A523BUE4-F1
#
_entry.id   AF-A0A523BUE4-F1
#
_cell.length_a   1.000
_cell.length_b   1.000
_cell.length_c   1.000
_cell.angle_alpha   90.00
_cell.angle_beta   90.00
_cell.angle_gamma   90.00
#
_symmetry.space_group_name_H-M   'P 1'
#
loop_
_entity.id
_entity.type
_entity.pdbx_description
1 polymer ?
#
loop_
_entity_poly.entity_id
_entity_poly.type
_entity_poly.pdbx_seq_one_letter_code
_entity_poly.pdbx_strand_id
1 'polypeptide(L)'
;MKKIILTLLAALVLMMTLASPVLAAGQAPSTCPPNYELHAVGDHLDHPDHHIGVAVDLNGNGFLCMLPLANGLHVHVDDVIP
;
A
#
# COMPACT_ATOMS: atom_id res chain seq x y z
N MET A 1 -21.10 -41.34 9.82
CA MET A 1 -20.41 -40.28 10.60
C MET A 1 -18.90 -40.22 10.35
N LYS A 2 -18.17 -41.34 10.44
CA LYS A 2 -16.69 -41.38 10.23
C LYS A 2 -16.22 -40.78 8.89
N LYS A 3 -16.96 -41.02 7.80
CA LYS A 3 -16.66 -40.47 6.46
C LYS A 3 -16.86 -38.95 6.37
N ILE A 4 -17.87 -38.41 7.07
CA ILE A 4 -18.20 -36.97 7.09
C ILE A 4 -17.12 -36.20 7.87
N ILE A 5 -16.66 -36.77 8.98
CA ILE A 5 -15.56 -36.20 9.78
C ILE A 5 -14.28 -36.14 8.96
N LEU A 6 -13.99 -37.18 8.16
CA LEU A 6 -12.80 -37.23 7.32
C LEU A 6 -12.82 -36.15 6.21
N THR A 7 -13.97 -35.95 5.57
CA THR A 7 -14.12 -34.89 4.56
C THR A 7 -14.00 -33.49 5.15
N LEU A 8 -14.58 -33.26 6.34
CA LEU A 8 -14.43 -31.99 7.06
C LEU A 8 -12.96 -31.72 7.42
N LEU A 9 -12.23 -32.73 7.87
CA LEU A 9 -10.82 -32.60 8.22
C LEU A 9 -9.97 -32.29 6.97
N ALA A 10 -10.23 -32.97 5.86
CA ALA A 10 -9.53 -32.72 4.59
C ALA A 10 -9.81 -31.31 4.06
N ALA A 11 -11.07 -30.86 4.12
CA ALA A 11 -11.44 -29.50 3.73
C ALA A 11 -10.77 -28.43 4.60
N LEU A 12 -10.69 -28.67 5.91
CA LEU A 12 -10.03 -27.76 6.85
C LEU A 12 -8.52 -27.65 6.58
N VAL A 13 -7.84 -28.77 6.37
CA VAL A 13 -6.40 -28.79 6.02
C VAL A 13 -6.15 -28.06 4.70
N LEU A 14 -7.00 -28.29 3.69
CA LEU A 14 -6.89 -27.61 2.40
C LEU A 14 -7.09 -26.09 2.53
N MET A 15 -8.04 -25.64 3.35
CA MET A 15 -8.24 -24.22 3.64
C MET A 15 -7.03 -23.60 4.36
N MET A 16 -6.38 -24.32 5.26
CA MET A 16 -5.16 -23.85 5.92
C MET A 16 -3.97 -23.72 4.96
N THR A 17 -3.87 -24.55 3.92
CA THR A 17 -2.83 -24.40 2.89
C THR A 17 -3.07 -23.23 1.93
N LEU A 18 -4.31 -22.77 1.81
CA LEU A 18 -4.69 -21.61 1.00
C LEU A 18 -4.55 -20.29 1.75
N ALA A 19 -4.39 -20.34 3.08
CA ALA A 19 -4.01 -19.18 3.87
C ALA A 19 -2.54 -18.87 3.58
N SER A 20 -2.29 -18.10 2.52
CA SER A 20 -0.97 -17.50 2.32
C SER A 20 -0.63 -16.69 3.57
N PRO A 21 0.58 -16.86 4.16
CA PRO A 21 1.06 -15.84 5.07
C PRO A 21 1.12 -14.57 4.23
N VAL A 22 0.22 -13.63 4.51
CA VAL A 22 0.48 -12.22 4.18
C VAL A 22 1.73 -11.92 4.99
N LEU A 23 2.89 -12.08 4.34
CA LEU A 23 4.14 -11.62 4.89
C LEU A 23 3.87 -10.17 5.24
N ALA A 24 4.06 -9.83 6.52
CA ALA A 24 4.35 -8.46 6.89
C ALA A 24 5.65 -8.09 6.18
N ALA A 25 5.55 -7.77 4.90
CA ALA A 25 6.61 -7.16 4.14
C ALA A 25 6.84 -5.83 4.86
N GLY A 26 7.90 -5.78 5.66
CA GLY A 26 8.43 -4.49 6.11
C GLY A 26 8.53 -3.62 4.87
N GLN A 27 7.88 -2.46 4.91
CA GLN A 27 7.73 -1.58 3.75
C GLN A 27 9.08 -1.47 3.04
N ALA A 28 9.09 -1.79 1.74
CA ALA A 28 10.29 -1.64 0.95
C ALA A 28 10.78 -0.18 1.12
N PRO A 29 12.08 0.03 1.35
CA PRO A 29 12.59 1.38 1.59
C PRO A 29 12.23 2.26 0.40
N SER A 30 11.38 3.25 0.66
CA SER A 30 10.90 4.19 -0.33
C SER A 30 11.82 5.40 -0.40
N THR A 31 12.06 5.90 -1.61
CA THR A 31 12.88 7.10 -1.82
C THR A 31 12.17 8.13 -2.68
N CYS A 32 12.38 9.40 -2.36
CA CYS A 32 11.82 10.52 -3.09
C CYS A 32 12.89 11.31 -3.85
N PRO A 33 12.50 12.00 -4.96
CA PRO A 33 13.37 12.96 -5.61
C PRO A 33 13.84 14.06 -4.65
N PRO A 34 14.95 14.75 -4.93
CA PRO A 34 15.41 15.86 -4.10
C PRO A 34 14.32 16.92 -3.89
N ASN A 35 14.21 17.39 -2.64
CA ASN A 35 13.21 18.36 -2.15
C ASN A 35 11.77 17.85 -2.03
N TYR A 36 11.51 16.58 -2.35
CA TYR A 36 10.23 15.95 -2.05
C TYR A 36 10.28 15.26 -0.69
N GLU A 37 9.16 15.32 0.02
CA GLU A 37 8.94 14.64 1.28
C GLU A 37 8.16 13.33 1.03
N LEU A 38 8.46 12.28 1.79
CA LEU A 38 7.71 11.03 1.73
C LEU A 38 6.47 11.12 2.61
N HIS A 39 5.31 10.80 2.06
CA HIS A 39 4.02 10.89 2.74
C HIS A 39 3.19 9.63 2.53
N ALA A 40 2.40 9.24 3.53
CA ALA A 40 1.44 8.15 3.38
C ALA A 40 0.24 8.62 2.55
N VAL A 41 -0.26 7.78 1.64
CA VAL A 41 -1.38 8.14 0.75
C VAL A 41 -2.65 8.49 1.53
N GLY A 42 -2.84 7.86 2.69
CA GLY A 42 -4.01 8.07 3.54
C GLY A 42 -4.11 9.46 4.17
N ASP A 43 -2.99 10.20 4.29
CA ASP A 43 -2.96 11.49 4.98
C ASP A 43 -3.42 12.67 4.08
N HIS A 44 -3.66 12.43 2.79
CA HIS A 44 -3.87 13.48 1.78
C HIS A 44 -5.23 13.45 1.08
N LEU A 45 -6.21 12.65 1.54
CA LEU A 45 -7.52 12.56 0.88
C LEU A 45 -8.51 13.67 1.27
N ASP A 46 -8.21 14.47 2.29
CA ASP A 46 -9.16 15.49 2.78
C ASP A 46 -9.20 16.77 1.93
N HIS A 47 -8.21 16.99 1.05
CA HIS A 47 -8.10 18.21 0.23
C HIS A 47 -7.68 17.93 -1.23
N PRO A 48 -8.53 17.30 -2.06
CA PRO A 48 -8.19 16.97 -3.44
C PRO A 48 -7.87 18.20 -4.32
N ASP A 49 -8.36 19.38 -3.94
CA ASP A 49 -8.27 20.61 -4.71
C ASP A 49 -6.87 21.27 -4.69
N HIS A 50 -5.97 20.76 -3.85
CA HIS A 50 -4.63 21.33 -3.63
C HIS A 50 -3.51 20.52 -4.31
N HIS A 51 -3.81 19.43 -5.02
CA HIS A 51 -2.80 18.47 -5.47
C HIS A 51 -2.60 18.49 -7.00
N ILE A 52 -1.33 18.51 -7.44
CA ILE A 52 -0.91 18.39 -8.84
C ILE A 52 -0.14 17.09 -9.01
N GLY A 53 -0.55 16.22 -9.93
CA GLY A 53 0.20 15.00 -10.27
C GLY A 53 -0.49 13.71 -9.82
N VAL A 54 0.29 12.76 -9.32
CA VAL A 54 -0.16 11.39 -9.01
C VAL A 54 -0.90 11.37 -7.68
N ALA A 55 -2.19 11.01 -7.70
CA ALA A 55 -3.03 10.90 -6.50
C ALA A 55 -3.19 9.46 -5.99
N VAL A 56 -2.54 8.49 -6.65
CA VAL A 56 -2.68 7.05 -6.36
C VAL A 56 -1.30 6.45 -6.18
N ASP A 57 -1.15 5.60 -5.18
CA ASP A 57 0.05 4.78 -5.00
C ASP A 57 0.12 3.71 -6.09
N LEU A 58 1.08 3.84 -7.01
CA LEU A 58 1.27 2.90 -8.11
C LEU A 58 2.14 1.72 -7.70
N ASN A 59 2.95 1.89 -6.67
CA ASN A 59 3.86 0.88 -6.12
C ASN A 59 3.15 -0.10 -5.16
N GLY A 60 1.99 0.27 -4.63
CA GLY A 60 1.21 -0.53 -3.68
C GLY A 60 1.85 -0.62 -2.28
N ASN A 61 2.75 0.31 -1.93
CA ASN A 61 3.47 0.32 -0.64
C ASN A 61 2.88 1.30 0.38
N GLY A 62 1.86 2.07 -0.01
CA GLY A 62 1.14 3.04 0.81
C GLY A 62 1.74 4.45 0.82
N PHE A 63 2.73 4.76 -0.02
CA PHE A 63 3.44 6.04 0.01
C PHE A 63 3.42 6.79 -1.32
N LEU A 64 3.64 8.10 -1.23
CA LEU A 64 3.86 9.02 -2.34
C LEU A 64 4.88 10.08 -1.92
N CYS A 65 5.47 10.74 -2.91
CA CYS A 65 6.36 11.87 -2.71
C CYS A 65 5.62 13.18 -2.94
N MET A 66 5.68 14.09 -1.97
CA MET A 66 5.00 15.38 -1.96
C MET A 66 6.01 16.53 -1.94
N LEU A 67 5.84 17.51 -2.83
CA LEU A 67 6.57 18.78 -2.81
C LEU A 67 5.59 19.94 -2.56
N PRO A 68 5.69 20.66 -1.44
CA PRO A 68 4.84 21.82 -1.20
C PRO A 68 5.30 23.03 -2.01
N LEU A 69 4.35 23.73 -2.62
CA LEU A 69 4.58 24.97 -3.36
C LEU A 69 4.13 26.19 -2.54
N ALA A 70 4.75 27.33 -2.76
CA ALA A 70 4.48 28.57 -2.02
C ALA A 70 3.04 29.11 -2.19
N ASN A 71 2.31 28.66 -3.21
CA ASN A 71 0.92 29.03 -3.46
C ASN A 71 -0.10 28.10 -2.78
N GLY A 72 0.35 27.20 -1.90
CA GLY A 72 -0.52 26.26 -1.19
C GLY A 72 -0.98 25.06 -2.03
N LEU A 73 -0.30 24.79 -3.15
CA LEU A 73 -0.47 23.57 -3.93
C LEU A 73 0.63 22.56 -3.57
N HIS A 74 0.35 21.27 -3.70
CA HIS A 74 1.30 20.19 -3.48
C HIS A 74 1.49 19.41 -4.76
N VAL A 75 2.74 19.16 -5.17
CA VAL A 75 3.05 18.28 -6.30
C VAL A 75 3.26 16.87 -5.76
N HIS A 76 2.45 15.93 -6.22
CA HIS A 76 2.56 14.52 -5.84
C HIS A 76 3.13 13.72 -7.00
N VAL A 77 4.14 12.89 -6.71
CA VAL A 77 4.70 11.90 -7.62
C VAL A 77 4.81 10.56 -6.89
N ASP A 78 4.80 9.48 -7.64
CA ASP A 78 5.04 8.15 -7.08
C ASP A 78 6.45 8.09 -6.50
N ASP A 79 6.62 7.33 -5.42
CA ASP A 79 7.92 7.10 -4.85
C ASP A 79 8.73 6.09 -5.67
N VAL A 80 10.01 5.95 -5.34
CA VAL A 80 10.88 4.94 -5.98
C VAL A 80 11.19 3.85 -4.99
N ILE A 81 10.79 2.62 -5.34
CA ILE A 81 11.25 1.39 -4.70
C ILE A 81 12.56 0.95 -5.39
N PRO A 82 13.70 0.87 -4.68
CA PRO A 82 14.96 0.39 -5.20
C PRO A 82 15.01 -1.13 -5.41
#